data_AF-A0A2G9RZW4-F1
#
_entry.id   AF-A0A2G9RZW4-F1
#
_cell.length_a   1.000
_cell.length_b   1.000
_cell.length_c   1.000
_cell.angle_alpha   90.00
_cell.angle_beta   90.00
_cell.angle_gamma   90.00
#
_symmetry.space_group_name_H-M   'P 1'
#
loop_
_entity.id
_entity.type
_entity.pdbx_description
1 polymer ?
#
loop_
_entity_poly.entity_id
_entity_poly.type
_entity_poly.pdbx_seq_one_letter_code
_entity_poly.pdbx_strand_id
1 'polypeptide(L)'
;LRLYNHFNRSSIKCNYCLNCLLIWVFDLFLIYSFFNRGKQYSVTLPSSLSPGAKTKVIIEAVYSHVLQPYPTQITQAEKQFVTFEGNHYFYSPYATTSQTTRVKLASRNVESYTKLGNPSRSDDTIEYGPFKDIPAWSHDPLKIHYENNSPFLTITSMTRLIEVSHWGNIAVEETVDLKHTGASLKGPFSRYDYQRQPDSGISSVKSFKTILPAAAQDVYYRDEIGNISTSHLLILEDSVEMEIRPRFPLFGGWKTHYMVGYNLPSYEYLYNLGDQYALKMRFIDHVFDEQLLDSLTLHYTYLDTFGRPVIVAYKNNLVEQHIQDVVIHYTFNKILMLQEPLLVVGAFYILFFTVILYVRLDFSIT
;
A
#
# COMPACT_ATOMS: atom_id res chain seq x y z
N LEU A 1 11.00 -16.68 -10.08
CA LEU A 1 10.42 -15.64 -10.96
C LEU A 1 9.26 -15.00 -10.21
N ARG A 2 9.59 -14.04 -9.35
CA ARG A 2 8.58 -13.17 -8.76
C ARG A 2 8.07 -12.26 -9.88
N LEU A 3 6.78 -12.35 -10.20
CA LEU A 3 6.16 -11.47 -11.18
C LEU A 3 5.97 -10.09 -10.53
N TYR A 4 7.03 -9.29 -10.55
CA TYR A 4 6.89 -7.85 -10.33
C TYR A 4 6.62 -7.20 -11.67
N ASN A 5 5.62 -6.32 -11.73
CA ASN A 5 5.46 -5.38 -12.81
C ASN A 5 6.76 -4.56 -12.92
N HIS A 6 7.64 -4.98 -13.83
CA HIS A 6 8.76 -4.15 -14.26
C HIS A 6 8.16 -2.88 -14.86
N PHE A 7 8.45 -1.73 -14.26
CA PHE A 7 8.27 -0.44 -14.89
C PHE A 7 9.12 -0.43 -16.16
N ASN A 8 8.52 -0.80 -17.29
CA ASN A 8 9.08 -0.49 -18.58
C ASN A 8 8.91 1.01 -18.80
N ARG A 9 10.01 1.69 -19.11
CA ARG A 9 10.05 3.09 -19.57
C ARG A 9 8.92 3.35 -20.57
N SER A 10 7.84 3.98 -20.13
CA SER A 10 6.81 4.50 -21.01
C SER A 10 6.95 6.01 -21.08
N SER A 11 7.51 6.49 -22.19
CA SER A 11 7.33 7.87 -22.62
C SER A 11 5.84 8.08 -22.85
N ILE A 12 5.21 8.94 -22.05
CA ILE A 12 3.83 9.35 -22.25
C ILE A 12 3.79 10.21 -23.52
N LYS A 13 3.27 9.66 -24.61
CA LYS A 13 2.78 10.43 -25.76
C LYS A 13 1.26 10.31 -25.80
N CYS A 14 0.62 11.42 -25.47
CA CYS A 14 -0.80 11.67 -25.65
C CYS A 14 -1.09 11.86 -27.16
N ASN A 15 -2.14 11.24 -27.69
CA ASN A 15 -2.82 11.70 -28.91
C ASN A 15 -4.24 11.09 -29.04
N TYR A 16 -5.22 11.97 -28.85
CA TYR A 16 -6.54 12.14 -29.50
C TYR A 16 -7.41 10.96 -30.04
N CYS A 17 -8.70 11.12 -29.70
CA CYS A 17 -9.92 11.05 -30.56
C CYS A 17 -10.83 9.80 -30.59
N LEU A 18 -11.99 10.01 -29.95
CA LEU A 18 -13.38 9.71 -30.32
C LEU A 18 -13.73 8.84 -31.56
N ASN A 19 -14.77 8.03 -31.31
CA ASN A 19 -15.94 7.67 -32.13
C ASN A 19 -16.01 6.30 -32.84
N CYS A 20 -16.98 5.51 -32.33
CA CYS A 20 -18.02 4.72 -33.00
C CYS A 20 -17.79 4.15 -34.41
N LEU A 21 -18.02 2.84 -34.57
CA LEU A 21 -18.92 2.33 -35.60
C LEU A 21 -19.50 0.96 -35.22
N LEU A 22 -20.84 0.87 -35.22
CA LEU A 22 -21.63 -0.37 -35.20
C LEU A 22 -21.63 -1.00 -36.60
N ILE A 23 -21.46 -2.32 -36.71
CA ILE A 23 -21.86 -3.11 -37.88
C ILE A 23 -22.54 -4.40 -37.39
N TRP A 24 -23.76 -4.64 -37.86
CA TRP A 24 -24.51 -5.89 -37.76
C TRP A 24 -24.56 -6.55 -39.14
N VAL A 25 -24.15 -7.83 -39.28
CA VAL A 25 -24.63 -8.76 -40.32
C VAL A 25 -24.62 -10.21 -39.77
N PHE A 26 -25.64 -10.96 -40.18
CA PHE A 26 -26.18 -12.25 -39.76
C PHE A 26 -25.33 -13.54 -39.97
N ASP A 27 -25.64 -14.53 -39.13
CA ASP A 27 -25.58 -16.01 -39.29
C ASP A 27 -24.26 -16.76 -39.57
N LEU A 28 -23.70 -17.39 -38.53
CA LEU A 28 -23.50 -18.86 -38.46
C LEU A 28 -23.14 -19.31 -37.03
N PHE A 29 -23.72 -20.44 -36.61
CA PHE A 29 -23.52 -21.12 -35.34
C PHE A 29 -22.04 -21.31 -34.97
N LEU A 30 -21.61 -20.72 -33.85
CA LEU A 30 -20.44 -21.16 -33.09
C LEU A 30 -20.82 -21.13 -31.62
N ILE A 31 -20.79 -22.32 -31.02
CA ILE A 31 -21.01 -22.55 -29.60
C ILE A 31 -20.03 -21.66 -28.83
N TYR A 32 -20.53 -20.54 -28.31
CA TYR A 32 -19.83 -19.76 -27.30
C TYR A 32 -19.90 -20.53 -25.98
N SER A 33 -19.01 -21.51 -25.79
CA SER A 33 -18.59 -21.83 -24.43
C SER A 33 -17.71 -20.68 -23.97
N PHE A 34 -18.31 -19.67 -23.36
CA PHE A 34 -17.61 -18.68 -22.55
C PHE A 34 -17.00 -19.40 -21.34
N PHE A 35 -15.90 -20.12 -21.54
CA PHE A 35 -14.94 -20.30 -20.46
C PHE A 35 -14.23 -18.96 -20.35
N ASN A 36 -14.63 -18.15 -19.38
CA ASN A 36 -13.91 -16.95 -18.95
C ASN A 36 -12.48 -17.37 -18.55
N ARG A 37 -11.58 -17.53 -19.52
CA ARG A 37 -10.16 -17.72 -19.25
C ARG A 37 -9.66 -16.39 -18.70
N GLY A 38 -9.29 -16.38 -17.42
CA GLY A 38 -8.79 -15.19 -16.73
C GLY A 38 -7.56 -14.58 -17.41
N LYS A 39 -7.09 -13.44 -16.91
CA LYS A 39 -5.88 -12.77 -17.42
C LYS A 39 -4.69 -13.73 -17.38
N GLN A 40 -4.00 -13.87 -18.51
CA GLN A 40 -2.83 -14.72 -18.66
C GLN A 40 -1.56 -13.87 -18.61
N TYR A 41 -0.49 -14.45 -18.06
CA TYR A 41 0.83 -13.82 -17.99
C TYR A 41 1.82 -14.65 -18.79
N SER A 42 2.73 -13.97 -19.49
CA SER A 42 3.85 -14.58 -20.20
C SER A 42 5.15 -14.25 -19.49
N VAL A 43 6.02 -15.25 -19.36
CA VAL A 43 7.32 -15.12 -18.70
C VAL A 43 8.41 -15.46 -19.70
N THR A 44 9.34 -14.52 -19.90
CA THR A 44 10.51 -14.75 -20.75
C THR A 44 11.63 -15.36 -19.89
N LEU A 45 12.14 -16.52 -20.31
CA LEU A 45 13.25 -17.17 -19.63
C LEU A 45 14.58 -16.47 -20.01
N PRO A 46 15.58 -16.43 -19.10
CA PRO A 46 16.89 -15.84 -19.40
C PRO A 46 17.62 -16.52 -20.57
N SER A 47 17.39 -17.82 -20.75
CA SER A 47 17.94 -18.61 -21.85
C SER A 47 16.86 -19.53 -22.44
N SER A 48 16.93 -19.75 -23.77
CA SER A 48 16.03 -20.66 -24.46
C SER A 48 16.26 -22.10 -24.03
N LEU A 49 15.17 -22.86 -23.87
CA LEU A 49 15.23 -24.25 -23.42
C LEU A 49 15.22 -25.21 -24.63
N SER A 50 16.21 -26.10 -24.73
CA SER A 50 16.24 -27.14 -25.77
C SER A 50 15.18 -28.24 -25.51
N PRO A 51 14.72 -28.97 -26.55
CA PRO A 51 13.81 -30.09 -26.38
C PRO A 51 14.35 -31.13 -25.37
N GLY A 52 13.53 -31.51 -24.39
CA GLY A 52 13.89 -32.48 -23.34
C GLY A 52 14.67 -31.92 -22.15
N ALA A 53 15.13 -30.67 -22.22
CA ALA A 53 15.75 -30.02 -21.07
C ALA A 53 14.71 -29.69 -19.98
N LYS A 54 15.20 -29.44 -18.76
CA LYS A 54 14.36 -29.11 -17.59
C LYS A 54 14.80 -27.78 -16.99
N THR A 55 13.85 -27.01 -16.48
CA THR A 55 14.12 -25.78 -15.72
C THR A 55 13.21 -25.69 -14.51
N LYS A 56 13.69 -25.04 -13.45
CA LYS A 56 12.91 -24.80 -12.23
C LYS A 56 12.42 -23.35 -12.24
N VAL A 57 11.10 -23.18 -12.22
CA VAL A 57 10.46 -21.86 -12.10
C VAL A 57 9.76 -21.78 -10.76
N ILE A 58 10.10 -20.77 -9.97
CA ILE A 58 9.40 -20.44 -8.71
C ILE A 58 8.43 -19.32 -9.01
N ILE A 59 7.15 -19.53 -8.70
CA ILE A 59 6.08 -18.54 -8.87
C ILE A 59 5.59 -18.16 -7.47
N GLU A 60 5.51 -16.87 -7.19
CA GLU A 60 4.99 -16.32 -5.95
C GLU A 60 3.88 -15.33 -6.31
N ALA A 61 2.74 -15.47 -5.67
CA ALA A 61 1.57 -14.63 -5.90
C ALA A 61 0.94 -14.27 -4.54
N VAL A 62 0.56 -13.00 -4.40
CA VAL A 62 -0.11 -12.48 -3.22
C VAL A 62 -1.53 -12.08 -3.63
N TYR A 63 -2.52 -12.56 -2.89
CA TYR A 63 -3.92 -12.25 -3.12
C TYR A 63 -4.46 -11.47 -1.92
N SER A 64 -5.03 -10.30 -2.17
CA SER A 64 -5.67 -9.48 -1.15
C SER A 64 -7.16 -9.82 -1.04
N HIS A 65 -7.75 -9.54 0.13
CA HIS A 65 -9.20 -9.66 0.37
C HIS A 65 -9.81 -11.06 0.11
N VAL A 66 -9.00 -12.12 0.17
CA VAL A 66 -9.47 -13.51 -0.07
C VAL A 66 -9.97 -14.20 1.19
N LEU A 67 -9.54 -13.79 2.37
CA LEU A 67 -10.00 -14.34 3.65
C LEU A 67 -11.27 -13.62 4.06
N GLN A 68 -12.37 -14.38 4.15
CA GLN A 68 -13.67 -13.85 4.51
C GLN A 68 -14.03 -14.25 5.94
N PRO A 69 -14.41 -13.30 6.83
CA PRO A 69 -14.80 -13.64 8.19
C PRO A 69 -16.09 -14.45 8.20
N TYR A 70 -16.08 -15.58 8.91
CA TYR A 70 -17.24 -16.44 9.10
C TYR A 70 -17.23 -17.02 10.52
N PRO A 71 -18.06 -16.50 11.44
CA PRO A 71 -19.14 -15.53 11.22
C PRO A 71 -18.65 -14.11 10.86
N THR A 72 -19.49 -13.34 10.16
CA THR A 72 -19.18 -11.97 9.74
C THR A 72 -19.18 -10.96 10.88
N GLN A 73 -19.84 -11.30 12.00
CA GLN A 73 -19.88 -10.48 13.21
C GLN A 73 -19.54 -11.34 14.43
N ILE A 74 -18.74 -10.80 15.34
CA ILE A 74 -18.32 -11.45 16.58
C ILE A 74 -18.49 -10.52 17.77
N THR A 75 -18.82 -11.05 18.94
CA THR A 75 -18.84 -10.27 20.18
C THR A 75 -17.42 -9.95 20.66
N GLN A 76 -17.29 -9.03 21.62
CA GLN A 76 -15.97 -8.59 22.12
C GLN A 76 -15.09 -9.74 22.67
N ALA A 77 -15.70 -10.81 23.21
CA ALA A 77 -14.99 -11.95 23.80
C ALA A 77 -14.85 -13.15 22.84
N GLU A 78 -15.44 -13.09 21.65
CA GLU A 78 -15.40 -14.18 20.68
C GLU A 78 -14.12 -14.15 19.85
N LYS A 79 -13.69 -15.34 19.44
CA LYS A 79 -12.57 -15.53 18.52
C LYS A 79 -13.03 -15.37 17.08
N GLN A 80 -12.12 -14.89 16.25
CA GLN A 80 -12.37 -14.73 14.82
C GLN A 80 -12.08 -16.03 14.07
N PHE A 81 -13.03 -16.43 13.24
CA PHE A 81 -12.86 -17.51 12.27
C PHE A 81 -13.00 -16.95 10.86
N VAL A 82 -12.25 -17.51 9.92
CA VAL A 82 -12.23 -17.08 8.52
C VAL A 82 -12.35 -18.27 7.59
N THR A 83 -13.00 -18.04 6.46
CA THR A 83 -13.07 -18.97 5.34
C THR A 83 -12.13 -18.53 4.23
N PHE A 84 -11.31 -19.45 3.75
CA PHE A 84 -10.55 -19.33 2.52
C PHE A 84 -11.17 -20.22 1.45
N GLU A 85 -11.36 -19.67 0.25
CA GLU A 85 -11.82 -20.39 -0.93
C GLU A 85 -10.77 -20.29 -2.04
N GLY A 86 -10.39 -21.42 -2.62
CA GLY A 86 -9.34 -21.53 -3.62
C GLY A 86 -9.54 -22.73 -4.54
N ASN A 87 -8.44 -23.20 -5.13
CA ASN A 87 -8.42 -24.38 -6.00
C ASN A 87 -7.49 -25.44 -5.41
N HIS A 88 -7.88 -26.71 -5.42
CA HIS A 88 -6.99 -27.81 -5.03
C HIS A 88 -5.83 -27.96 -6.02
N TYR A 89 -6.12 -27.81 -7.32
CA TYR A 89 -5.17 -28.03 -8.39
C TYR A 89 -4.42 -26.75 -8.78
N PHE A 90 -3.21 -26.92 -9.29
CA PHE A 90 -2.46 -25.84 -9.89
C PHE A 90 -3.12 -25.44 -11.22
N TYR A 91 -3.81 -24.30 -11.21
CA TYR A 91 -4.55 -23.83 -12.38
C TYR A 91 -3.59 -23.34 -13.46
N SER A 92 -3.28 -24.19 -14.44
CA SER A 92 -2.31 -23.91 -15.48
C SER A 92 -2.76 -24.40 -16.87
N PRO A 93 -2.29 -23.76 -17.96
CA PRO A 93 -2.56 -24.23 -19.32
C PRO A 93 -1.83 -25.53 -19.69
N TYR A 94 -0.91 -26.00 -18.84
CA TYR A 94 -0.11 -27.19 -19.07
C TYR A 94 -0.61 -28.35 -18.20
N ALA A 95 -0.53 -29.57 -18.73
CA ALA A 95 -0.79 -30.77 -17.96
C ALA A 95 0.28 -30.94 -16.88
N THR A 96 -0.13 -31.32 -15.67
CA THR A 96 0.77 -31.49 -14.51
C THR A 96 0.90 -32.97 -14.17
N THR A 97 2.12 -33.50 -14.21
CA THR A 97 2.38 -34.92 -13.91
C THR A 97 2.21 -35.26 -12.44
N SER A 98 2.66 -34.38 -11.53
CA SER A 98 2.53 -34.58 -10.09
C SER A 98 2.39 -33.25 -9.36
N GLN A 99 1.51 -33.21 -8.36
CA GLN A 99 1.27 -32.04 -7.52
C GLN A 99 1.08 -32.45 -6.06
N THR A 100 1.67 -31.67 -5.16
CA THR A 100 1.38 -31.70 -3.72
C THR A 100 1.09 -30.26 -3.29
N THR A 101 0.02 -30.05 -2.52
CA THR A 101 -0.36 -28.73 -2.01
C THR A 101 -0.26 -28.74 -0.49
N ARG A 102 0.54 -27.84 0.07
CA ARG A 102 0.65 -27.65 1.53
C ARG A 102 0.06 -26.30 1.89
N VAL A 103 -0.90 -26.29 2.82
CA VAL A 103 -1.56 -25.08 3.33
C VAL A 103 -1.15 -24.87 4.79
N LYS A 104 -0.54 -23.72 5.08
CA LYS A 104 -0.20 -23.28 6.43
C LYS A 104 -1.29 -22.35 6.96
N LEU A 105 -1.80 -22.63 8.15
CA LEU A 105 -2.86 -21.88 8.80
C LEU A 105 -2.30 -21.01 9.93
N ALA A 106 -3.09 -20.02 10.36
CA ALA A 106 -2.75 -19.13 11.48
C ALA A 106 -2.88 -19.82 12.85
N SER A 107 -3.66 -20.89 12.93
CA SER A 107 -3.95 -21.63 14.16
C SER A 107 -4.19 -23.11 13.89
N ARG A 108 -4.02 -23.92 14.92
CA ARG A 108 -4.42 -25.33 14.97
C ARG A 108 -5.93 -25.52 15.13
N ASN A 109 -6.72 -24.46 15.31
CA ASN A 109 -8.17 -24.60 15.44
C ASN A 109 -8.81 -24.48 14.05
N VAL A 110 -9.26 -25.62 13.52
CA VAL A 110 -9.84 -25.75 12.18
C VAL A 110 -11.23 -26.35 12.34
N GLU A 111 -12.24 -25.64 11.85
CA GLU A 111 -13.65 -26.06 11.88
C GLU A 111 -13.94 -27.06 10.77
N SER A 112 -13.54 -26.73 9.54
CA SER A 112 -13.75 -27.60 8.39
C SER A 112 -12.73 -27.38 7.28
N TYR A 113 -12.48 -28.42 6.50
CA TYR A 113 -11.68 -28.35 5.28
C TYR A 113 -12.11 -29.47 4.32
N THR A 114 -12.02 -29.22 3.02
CA THR A 114 -12.31 -30.20 1.96
C THR A 114 -11.39 -31.42 2.06
N LYS A 115 -11.90 -32.61 1.73
CA LYS A 115 -11.23 -33.91 1.97
C LYS A 115 -10.73 -34.61 0.70
N LEU A 116 -10.50 -33.87 -0.37
CA LEU A 116 -10.05 -34.43 -1.64
C LEU A 116 -8.71 -35.17 -1.47
N GLY A 117 -8.67 -36.45 -1.85
CA GLY A 117 -7.44 -37.24 -1.83
C GLY A 117 -6.97 -37.65 -0.43
N ASN A 118 -7.85 -37.69 0.57
CA ASN A 118 -7.54 -38.03 1.97
C ASN A 118 -6.38 -37.19 2.54
N PRO A 119 -6.55 -35.86 2.64
CA PRO A 119 -5.48 -34.96 3.09
C PRO A 119 -5.00 -35.31 4.49
N SER A 120 -3.69 -35.21 4.70
CA SER A 120 -3.09 -35.33 6.03
C SER A 120 -3.09 -33.97 6.72
N ARG A 121 -3.19 -33.97 8.05
CA ARG A 121 -3.16 -32.76 8.86
C ARG A 121 -2.16 -32.95 9.99
N SER A 122 -1.24 -32.00 10.12
CA SER A 122 -0.28 -31.91 11.22
C SER A 122 -0.38 -30.52 11.83
N ASP A 123 -0.90 -30.42 13.05
CA ASP A 123 -1.12 -29.16 13.78
C ASP A 123 -1.91 -28.11 12.98
N ASP A 124 -1.19 -27.11 12.45
CA ASP A 124 -1.66 -25.95 11.70
C ASP A 124 -1.39 -26.07 10.18
N THR A 125 -0.95 -27.25 9.72
CA THR A 125 -0.61 -27.51 8.32
C THR A 125 -1.50 -28.63 7.77
N ILE A 126 -2.07 -28.40 6.59
CA ILE A 126 -2.86 -29.38 5.83
C ILE A 126 -2.12 -29.71 4.54
N GLU A 127 -1.95 -30.99 4.25
CA GLU A 127 -1.32 -31.46 3.01
C GLU A 127 -2.33 -32.23 2.14
N TYR A 128 -2.41 -31.82 0.87
CA TYR A 128 -3.24 -32.44 -0.15
C TYR A 128 -2.36 -33.12 -1.21
N GLY A 129 -2.83 -34.26 -1.70
CA GLY A 129 -2.12 -35.09 -2.66
C GLY A 129 -1.14 -36.07 -1.98
N PRO A 130 -0.25 -36.71 -2.74
CA PRO A 130 0.13 -36.38 -4.12
C PRO A 130 -0.97 -36.70 -5.14
N PHE A 131 -1.29 -35.71 -5.97
CA PHE A 131 -2.13 -35.90 -7.16
C PHE A 131 -1.24 -36.24 -8.35
N LYS A 132 -1.74 -37.08 -9.27
CA LYS A 132 -1.03 -37.50 -10.49
C LYS A 132 -1.85 -37.18 -11.73
N ASP A 133 -1.15 -36.85 -12.81
CA ASP A 133 -1.71 -36.71 -14.16
C ASP A 133 -2.93 -35.79 -14.25
N ILE A 134 -2.77 -34.55 -13.74
CA ILE A 134 -3.80 -33.52 -13.75
C ILE A 134 -3.86 -32.86 -15.14
N PRO A 135 -5.03 -32.80 -15.80
CA PRO A 135 -5.15 -32.18 -17.11
C PRO A 135 -4.95 -30.66 -17.06
N ALA A 136 -4.78 -30.06 -18.24
CA ALA A 136 -4.71 -28.60 -18.34
C ALA A 136 -6.03 -27.95 -17.86
N TRP A 137 -5.92 -26.79 -17.22
CA TRP A 137 -7.03 -25.99 -16.71
C TRP A 137 -7.94 -26.70 -15.69
N SER A 138 -7.41 -27.66 -14.92
CA SER A 138 -8.17 -28.33 -13.86
C SER A 138 -8.59 -27.39 -12.74
N HIS A 139 -9.86 -27.50 -12.36
CA HIS A 139 -10.48 -26.73 -11.31
C HIS A 139 -11.29 -27.64 -10.39
N ASP A 140 -11.02 -27.55 -9.09
CA ASP A 140 -11.78 -28.20 -8.04
C ASP A 140 -11.76 -27.33 -6.77
N PRO A 141 -12.92 -26.95 -6.21
CA PRO A 141 -13.01 -25.93 -5.17
C PRO A 141 -12.40 -26.42 -3.84
N LEU A 142 -11.38 -25.70 -3.38
CA LEU A 142 -10.78 -25.85 -2.05
C LEU A 142 -11.48 -24.87 -1.09
N LYS A 143 -11.96 -25.37 0.05
CA LYS A 143 -12.53 -24.53 1.11
C LYS A 143 -11.98 -24.93 2.46
N ILE A 144 -11.52 -23.95 3.23
CA ILE A 144 -10.94 -24.15 4.57
C ILE A 144 -11.54 -23.09 5.51
N HIS A 145 -12.02 -23.51 6.66
CA HIS A 145 -12.59 -22.66 7.71
C HIS A 145 -11.83 -22.89 9.02
N TYR A 146 -11.18 -21.84 9.53
CA TYR A 146 -10.24 -21.95 10.65
C TYR A 146 -10.19 -20.67 11.49
N GLU A 147 -9.68 -20.77 12.72
CA GLU A 147 -9.48 -19.64 13.64
C GLU A 147 -8.31 -18.77 13.14
N ASN A 148 -8.54 -17.47 13.00
CA ASN A 148 -7.50 -16.51 12.67
C ASN A 148 -7.77 -15.17 13.36
N ASN A 149 -7.06 -14.93 14.47
CA ASN A 149 -7.14 -13.69 15.24
C ASN A 149 -5.99 -12.71 14.95
N SER A 150 -5.24 -12.90 13.85
CA SER A 150 -4.25 -11.93 13.40
C SER A 150 -4.91 -10.55 13.18
N PRO A 151 -4.15 -9.44 13.17
CA PRO A 151 -4.70 -8.11 12.93
C PRO A 151 -5.17 -7.95 11.47
N PHE A 152 -6.48 -7.85 11.23
CA PHE A 152 -7.02 -7.63 9.87
C PHE A 152 -7.14 -6.13 9.61
N LEU A 153 -6.05 -5.51 9.18
CA LEU A 153 -5.99 -4.11 8.81
C LEU A 153 -5.96 -3.93 7.29
N THR A 154 -6.66 -2.90 6.82
CA THR A 154 -6.63 -2.48 5.41
C THR A 154 -6.56 -0.97 5.36
N ILE A 155 -5.57 -0.45 4.65
CA ILE A 155 -5.51 0.97 4.33
C ILE A 155 -6.44 1.18 3.13
N THR A 156 -7.59 1.81 3.35
CA THR A 156 -8.57 2.05 2.28
C THR A 156 -8.09 3.12 1.31
N SER A 157 -7.43 4.14 1.84
CA SER A 157 -6.84 5.24 1.09
C SER A 157 -5.61 5.75 1.81
N MET A 158 -4.56 6.00 1.05
CA MET A 158 -3.35 6.65 1.52
C MET A 158 -3.03 7.80 0.58
N THR A 159 -2.72 8.96 1.15
CA THR A 159 -2.16 10.08 0.41
C THR A 159 -0.75 10.32 0.91
N ARG A 160 0.24 10.22 0.03
CA ARG A 160 1.64 10.49 0.34
C ARG A 160 2.07 11.77 -0.34
N LEU A 161 2.42 12.78 0.44
CA LEU A 161 2.92 14.06 0.00
C LEU A 161 4.43 14.13 0.22
N ILE A 162 5.20 14.38 -0.83
CA ILE A 162 6.66 14.55 -0.78
C ILE A 162 7.01 15.95 -1.26
N GLU A 163 7.47 16.78 -0.33
CA GLU A 163 7.87 18.17 -0.57
C GLU A 163 9.40 18.28 -0.61
N VAL A 164 9.98 18.65 -1.76
CA VAL A 164 11.44 18.62 -2.01
C VAL A 164 12.09 20.01 -1.99
N SER A 165 12.70 20.40 -0.87
CA SER A 165 13.40 21.67 -0.75
C SER A 165 14.81 21.65 -1.29
N HIS A 166 15.09 22.57 -2.21
CA HIS A 166 16.46 22.86 -2.63
C HIS A 166 17.26 23.59 -1.55
N TRP A 167 16.62 24.09 -0.48
CA TRP A 167 17.30 24.67 0.68
C TRP A 167 17.87 23.62 1.64
N GLY A 168 17.50 22.34 1.50
CA GLY A 168 18.19 21.26 2.21
C GLY A 168 17.30 20.17 2.82
N ASN A 169 15.97 20.35 2.83
CA ASN A 169 15.04 19.43 3.48
C ASN A 169 14.09 18.74 2.48
N ILE A 170 13.74 17.49 2.73
CA ILE A 170 12.61 16.82 2.07
C ILE A 170 11.59 16.49 3.15
N ALA A 171 10.40 17.08 3.08
CA ALA A 171 9.33 16.78 4.01
C ALA A 171 8.38 15.74 3.41
N VAL A 172 8.08 14.70 4.16
CA VAL A 172 7.12 13.66 3.78
C VAL A 172 5.96 13.71 4.76
N GLU A 173 4.73 13.74 4.24
CA GLU A 173 3.51 13.57 5.03
C GLU A 173 2.66 12.46 4.40
N GLU A 174 2.18 11.54 5.23
CA GLU A 174 1.35 10.42 4.85
C GLU A 174 0.03 10.49 5.62
N THR A 175 -1.06 10.72 4.88
CA THR A 175 -2.42 10.69 5.39
C THR A 175 -3.01 9.31 5.12
N VAL A 176 -3.41 8.61 6.19
CA VAL A 176 -3.78 7.19 6.15
C VAL A 176 -5.20 6.99 6.67
N ASP A 177 -6.06 6.45 5.81
CA ASP A 177 -7.38 5.92 6.18
C ASP A 177 -7.27 4.41 6.42
N LEU A 178 -7.35 3.99 7.68
CA LEU A 178 -7.16 2.61 8.10
C LEU A 178 -8.49 2.03 8.60
N LYS A 179 -8.82 0.82 8.15
CA LYS A 179 -10.03 0.07 8.56
C LYS A 179 -9.65 -1.31 9.07
N HIS A 180 -10.30 -1.76 10.13
CA HIS A 180 -10.27 -3.16 10.52
C HIS A 180 -11.28 -3.98 9.69
N THR A 181 -10.79 -4.87 8.83
CA THR A 181 -11.60 -5.63 7.84
C THR A 181 -11.97 -7.05 8.28
N GLY A 182 -11.52 -7.47 9.46
CA GLY A 182 -11.99 -8.70 10.12
C GLY A 182 -13.48 -8.67 10.52
N ALA A 183 -13.91 -9.69 11.25
CA ALA A 183 -15.30 -9.84 11.68
C ALA A 183 -15.76 -8.63 12.52
N SER A 184 -16.90 -8.03 12.15
CA SER A 184 -17.35 -6.79 12.78
C SER A 184 -17.80 -6.99 14.23
N LEU A 185 -17.58 -5.99 15.08
CA LEU A 185 -18.04 -6.06 16.47
C LEU A 185 -19.57 -6.12 16.55
N LYS A 186 -20.08 -7.19 17.18
CA LYS A 186 -21.49 -7.38 17.51
C LYS A 186 -21.73 -7.02 18.97
N GLY A 187 -22.72 -6.17 19.21
CA GLY A 187 -23.10 -5.74 20.56
C GLY A 187 -22.24 -4.58 21.09
N PRO A 188 -22.37 -4.25 22.38
CA PRO A 188 -21.70 -3.10 22.97
C PRO A 188 -20.21 -3.36 23.20
N PHE A 189 -19.42 -2.29 23.12
CA PHE A 189 -18.05 -2.29 23.59
C PHE A 189 -18.00 -1.96 25.09
N SER A 190 -17.41 -2.85 25.89
CA SER A 190 -17.17 -2.69 27.32
C SER A 190 -15.68 -2.46 27.59
N ARG A 191 -15.31 -1.22 27.94
CA ARG A 191 -13.94 -0.87 28.37
C ARG A 191 -13.51 -1.67 29.60
N TYR A 192 -14.43 -1.89 30.53
CA TYR A 192 -14.17 -2.60 31.78
C TYR A 192 -13.76 -4.06 31.50
N ASP A 193 -14.50 -4.76 30.65
CA ASP A 193 -14.17 -6.15 30.28
C ASP A 193 -12.88 -6.20 29.46
N TYR A 194 -12.67 -5.23 28.56
CA TYR A 194 -11.44 -5.13 27.76
C TYR A 194 -10.17 -4.95 28.61
N GLN A 195 -10.26 -4.27 29.75
CA GLN A 195 -9.13 -4.04 30.64
C GLN A 195 -8.93 -5.17 31.65
N ARG A 196 -10.02 -5.78 32.14
CA ARG A 196 -9.95 -6.81 33.19
C ARG A 196 -9.74 -8.22 32.66
N GLN A 197 -10.19 -8.50 31.44
CA GLN A 197 -10.12 -9.83 30.83
C GLN A 197 -9.07 -9.80 29.71
N PRO A 198 -7.94 -10.51 29.86
CA PRO A 198 -6.90 -10.57 28.82
C PRO A 198 -7.42 -11.15 27.49
N ASP A 199 -8.39 -12.06 27.56
CA ASP A 199 -9.00 -12.74 26.41
C ASP A 199 -10.10 -11.90 25.73
N SER A 200 -10.39 -10.68 26.23
CA SER A 200 -11.37 -9.79 25.62
C SER A 200 -10.71 -8.94 24.53
N GLY A 201 -11.20 -9.06 23.29
CA GLY A 201 -10.67 -8.34 22.13
C GLY A 201 -9.41 -8.93 21.53
N ILE A 202 -9.28 -10.26 21.50
CA ILE A 202 -8.11 -10.97 20.91
C ILE A 202 -7.89 -10.56 19.45
N SER A 203 -8.96 -10.40 18.68
CA SER A 203 -8.93 -9.98 17.29
C SER A 203 -8.78 -8.46 17.09
N SER A 204 -8.73 -7.67 18.17
CA SER A 204 -8.63 -6.21 18.07
C SER A 204 -7.19 -5.73 17.92
N VAL A 205 -7.01 -4.57 17.29
CA VAL A 205 -5.70 -3.95 17.11
C VAL A 205 -5.49 -2.83 18.13
N LYS A 206 -4.45 -2.98 18.95
CA LYS A 206 -4.05 -1.99 19.98
C LYS A 206 -2.97 -1.03 19.47
N SER A 207 -1.99 -1.58 18.77
CA SER A 207 -0.89 -0.85 18.15
C SER A 207 -0.40 -1.59 16.91
N PHE A 208 0.34 -0.87 16.08
CA PHE A 208 1.11 -1.42 14.97
C PHE A 208 2.40 -0.60 14.84
N LYS A 209 3.39 -1.16 14.16
CA LYS A 209 4.70 -0.52 13.97
C LYS A 209 4.86 -0.04 12.55
N THR A 210 5.27 1.20 12.40
CA THR A 210 5.72 1.81 11.14
C THR A 210 7.24 1.86 11.15
N ILE A 211 7.86 1.66 9.98
CA ILE A 211 9.32 1.67 9.84
C ILE A 211 9.66 2.85 8.94
N LEU A 212 10.27 3.86 9.52
CA LEU A 212 10.70 5.07 8.83
C LEU A 212 12.16 4.94 8.38
N PRO A 213 12.59 5.70 7.35
CA PRO A 213 14.00 5.77 6.97
C PRO A 213 14.89 6.20 8.15
N ALA A 214 16.13 5.70 8.21
CA ALA A 214 17.06 5.98 9.32
C ALA A 214 17.31 7.48 9.55
N ALA A 215 17.26 8.28 8.48
CA ALA A 215 17.48 9.72 8.52
C ALA A 215 16.23 10.54 8.86
N ALA A 216 15.12 9.89 9.24
CA ALA A 216 13.89 10.57 9.61
C ALA A 216 14.09 11.47 10.85
N GLN A 217 13.74 12.73 10.71
CA GLN A 217 13.79 13.75 11.76
C GLN A 217 12.42 14.41 11.91
N ASP A 218 12.19 15.11 13.03
CA ASP A 218 10.97 15.87 13.30
C ASP A 218 9.67 15.09 13.07
N VAL A 219 9.66 13.80 13.47
CA VAL A 219 8.52 12.92 13.28
C VAL A 219 7.33 13.43 14.11
N TYR A 220 6.17 13.59 13.47
CA TYR A 220 4.92 13.92 14.14
C TYR A 220 3.81 12.92 13.79
N TYR A 221 2.88 12.76 14.71
CA TYR A 221 1.73 11.88 14.60
C TYR A 221 0.47 12.59 15.11
N ARG A 222 -0.45 12.85 14.19
CA ARG A 222 -1.66 13.65 14.45
C ARG A 222 -2.88 13.06 13.74
N ASP A 223 -4.05 13.50 14.15
CA ASP A 223 -5.30 13.32 13.41
C ASP A 223 -5.96 14.68 13.13
N GLU A 224 -7.17 14.66 12.56
CA GLU A 224 -7.93 15.86 12.22
C GLU A 224 -8.21 16.77 13.43
N ILE A 225 -8.25 16.19 14.64
CA ILE A 225 -8.56 16.92 15.88
C ILE A 225 -7.32 17.31 16.68
N GLY A 226 -6.12 16.94 16.21
CA GLY A 226 -4.85 17.42 16.75
C GLY A 226 -3.84 16.32 17.05
N ASN A 227 -2.91 16.61 17.95
CA ASN A 227 -1.80 15.70 18.23
C ASN A 227 -2.27 14.41 18.92
N ILE A 228 -1.59 13.30 18.62
CA ILE A 228 -1.76 12.02 19.32
C ILE A 228 -0.43 11.68 20.01
N SER A 229 -0.41 11.76 21.34
CA SER A 229 0.78 11.51 22.14
C SER A 229 1.09 10.02 22.36
N THR A 230 0.19 9.12 21.95
CA THR A 230 0.36 7.67 22.10
C THR A 230 1.16 7.09 20.92
N SER A 231 2.43 7.46 20.85
CA SER A 231 3.43 6.87 19.94
C SER A 231 4.76 6.67 20.67
N HIS A 232 5.57 5.72 20.19
CA HIS A 232 6.92 5.49 20.72
C HIS A 232 7.91 5.32 19.57
N LEU A 233 8.95 6.15 19.55
CA LEU A 233 10.00 6.11 18.55
C LEU A 233 11.24 5.40 19.11
N LEU A 234 11.81 4.50 18.32
CA LEU A 234 13.07 3.82 18.60
C LEU A 234 13.99 3.99 17.40
N ILE A 235 15.09 4.73 17.60
CA ILE A 235 16.10 4.95 16.58
C ILE A 235 17.04 3.73 16.57
N LEU A 236 17.12 3.04 15.43
CA LEU A 236 18.03 1.95 15.17
C LEU A 236 19.15 2.42 14.21
N GLU A 237 20.14 1.56 13.95
CA GLU A 237 21.23 1.89 13.03
C GLU A 237 20.73 2.06 11.58
N ASP A 238 19.79 1.22 11.15
CA ASP A 238 19.33 1.14 9.76
C ASP A 238 17.91 1.72 9.53
N SER A 239 17.20 2.11 10.59
CA SER A 239 15.82 2.59 10.51
C SER A 239 15.38 3.33 11.76
N VAL A 240 14.22 3.98 11.70
CA VAL A 240 13.51 4.47 12.89
C VAL A 240 12.21 3.70 13.02
N GLU A 241 12.09 2.87 14.07
CA GLU A 241 10.83 2.20 14.39
C GLU A 241 9.89 3.16 15.11
N MET A 242 8.63 3.17 14.70
CA MET A 242 7.58 3.96 15.31
C MET A 242 6.41 3.05 15.70
N GLU A 243 6.23 2.77 16.99
CA GLU A 243 5.02 2.13 17.49
C GLU A 243 3.89 3.17 17.55
N ILE A 244 2.84 2.94 16.77
CA ILE A 244 1.66 3.79 16.70
C ILE A 244 0.52 3.14 17.49
N ARG A 245 -0.08 3.91 18.39
CA ARG A 245 -1.34 3.55 19.07
C ARG A 245 -2.43 4.54 18.65
N PRO A 246 -3.46 4.10 17.92
CA PRO A 246 -4.64 4.93 17.66
C PRO A 246 -5.34 5.34 18.98
N ARG A 247 -6.18 6.39 18.93
CA ARG A 247 -6.91 6.89 20.12
C ARG A 247 -7.80 5.83 20.78
N PHE A 248 -8.22 4.83 20.02
CA PHE A 248 -9.02 3.70 20.48
C PHE A 248 -8.57 2.42 19.78
N PRO A 249 -8.67 1.25 20.44
CA PRO A 249 -8.38 -0.03 19.78
C PRO A 249 -9.33 -0.25 18.63
N LEU A 250 -8.85 -0.82 17.52
CA LEU A 250 -9.69 -1.09 16.36
C LEU A 250 -10.30 -2.47 16.49
N PHE A 251 -11.63 -2.52 16.64
CA PHE A 251 -12.41 -3.74 16.43
C PHE A 251 -12.91 -3.80 14.98
N GLY A 252 -13.34 -4.98 14.53
CA GLY A 252 -13.83 -5.15 13.17
C GLY A 252 -14.91 -4.15 12.78
N GLY A 253 -14.74 -3.55 11.61
CA GLY A 253 -15.58 -2.49 11.07
C GLY A 253 -15.17 -1.08 11.48
N TRP A 254 -14.36 -0.90 12.53
CA TRP A 254 -13.91 0.42 12.97
C TRP A 254 -12.86 0.98 12.01
N LYS A 255 -12.84 2.32 11.93
CA LYS A 255 -11.94 3.07 11.07
C LYS A 255 -11.18 4.10 11.89
N THR A 256 -9.96 4.40 11.49
CA THR A 256 -9.18 5.50 12.01
C THR A 256 -8.54 6.25 10.85
N HIS A 257 -8.41 7.56 11.01
CA HIS A 257 -7.77 8.45 10.07
C HIS A 257 -6.65 9.16 10.82
N TYR A 258 -5.44 9.14 10.28
CA TYR A 258 -4.30 9.80 10.91
C TYR A 258 -3.30 10.28 9.87
N MET A 259 -2.41 11.15 10.31
CA MET A 259 -1.30 11.69 9.53
C MET A 259 0.00 11.42 10.26
N VAL A 260 0.98 10.88 9.55
CA VAL A 260 2.38 10.78 10.00
C VAL A 260 3.22 11.61 9.05
N GLY A 261 4.06 12.48 9.60
CA GLY A 261 5.02 13.21 8.78
C GLY A 261 6.38 13.30 9.43
N TYR A 262 7.40 13.48 8.60
CA TYR A 262 8.80 13.52 8.98
C TYR A 262 9.62 14.28 7.94
N ASN A 263 10.77 14.78 8.39
CA ASN A 263 11.76 15.46 7.58
C ASN A 263 12.93 14.51 7.26
N LEU A 264 13.50 14.67 6.06
CA LEU A 264 14.69 13.95 5.61
C LEU A 264 15.73 14.94 5.09
N PRO A 265 17.02 14.70 5.37
CA PRO A 265 18.09 15.47 4.75
C PRO A 265 18.11 15.25 3.23
N SER A 266 18.05 16.33 2.45
CA SER A 266 18.00 16.25 0.98
C SER A 266 19.20 15.54 0.36
N TYR A 267 20.40 15.64 0.96
CA TYR A 267 21.64 15.08 0.40
C TYR A 267 21.64 13.55 0.25
N GLU A 268 20.77 12.83 0.98
CA GLU A 268 20.68 11.36 0.87
C GLU A 268 19.84 10.91 -0.34
N TYR A 269 18.84 11.72 -0.71
CA TYR A 269 17.81 11.33 -1.67
C TYR A 269 17.83 12.16 -2.97
N LEU A 270 18.48 13.33 -2.95
CA LEU A 270 18.55 14.27 -4.06
C LEU A 270 19.98 14.36 -4.62
N TYR A 271 20.14 13.88 -5.84
CA TYR A 271 21.41 13.88 -6.58
C TYR A 271 21.40 14.99 -7.61
N ASN A 272 22.54 15.64 -7.87
CA ASN A 272 22.64 16.68 -8.89
C ASN A 272 23.91 16.58 -9.74
N LEU A 273 23.80 17.08 -10.97
CA LEU A 273 24.89 17.30 -11.92
C LEU A 273 24.63 18.60 -12.68
N GLY A 274 25.32 19.68 -12.31
CA GLY A 274 25.03 21.02 -12.82
C GLY A 274 23.64 21.49 -12.39
N ASP A 275 22.76 21.73 -13.37
CA ASP A 275 21.35 22.12 -13.19
C ASP A 275 20.39 20.91 -13.33
N GLN A 276 20.91 19.70 -13.52
CA GLN A 276 20.11 18.47 -13.56
C GLN A 276 20.02 17.87 -12.17
N TYR A 277 18.81 17.49 -11.77
CA TYR A 277 18.51 16.88 -10.48
C TYR A 277 17.83 15.53 -10.68
N ALA A 278 18.13 14.59 -9.78
CA ALA A 278 17.50 13.29 -9.70
C ALA A 278 17.09 13.01 -8.25
N LEU A 279 15.78 12.97 -7.99
CA LEU A 279 15.22 12.56 -6.72
C LEU A 279 14.99 11.06 -6.74
N LYS A 280 15.58 10.32 -5.81
CA LYS A 280 15.37 8.87 -5.64
C LYS A 280 14.71 8.62 -4.29
N MET A 281 13.46 8.18 -4.29
CA MET A 281 12.72 7.86 -3.06
C MET A 281 11.81 6.65 -3.26
N ARG A 282 11.48 5.96 -2.16
CA ARG A 282 10.49 4.88 -2.18
C ARG A 282 9.14 5.40 -2.68
N PHE A 283 8.42 4.63 -3.49
CA PHE A 283 7.06 4.98 -3.94
C PHE A 283 6.04 4.89 -2.80
N ILE A 284 6.08 3.79 -2.07
CA ILE A 284 5.30 3.51 -0.86
C ILE A 284 6.29 3.15 0.24
N ASP A 285 6.05 3.59 1.47
CA ASP A 285 6.85 3.18 2.62
C ASP A 285 6.14 2.11 3.46
N HIS A 286 6.87 1.61 4.46
CA HIS A 286 6.34 0.62 5.38
C HIS A 286 5.47 1.28 6.48
N VAL A 287 4.17 1.02 6.43
CA VAL A 287 3.17 1.46 7.42
C VAL A 287 2.98 0.41 8.52
N PHE A 288 2.80 -0.86 8.16
CA PHE A 288 2.75 -2.01 9.06
C PHE A 288 3.07 -3.32 8.32
N ASP A 289 3.46 -4.36 9.06
CA ASP A 289 3.81 -5.66 8.51
C ASP A 289 2.66 -6.25 7.68
N GLU A 290 2.96 -6.84 6.52
CA GLU A 290 1.96 -7.40 5.60
C GLU A 290 0.90 -6.39 5.13
N GLN A 291 1.28 -5.10 5.01
CA GLN A 291 0.35 -4.04 4.63
C GLN A 291 -0.40 -4.32 3.34
N LEU A 292 -1.68 -3.92 3.36
CA LEU A 292 -2.58 -3.93 2.22
C LEU A 292 -3.17 -2.54 2.03
N LEU A 293 -2.99 -1.99 0.82
CA LEU A 293 -3.41 -0.66 0.44
C LEU A 293 -4.28 -0.70 -0.82
N ASP A 294 -5.55 -0.31 -0.67
CA ASP A 294 -6.52 -0.37 -1.76
C ASP A 294 -6.30 0.75 -2.78
N SER A 295 -6.00 1.97 -2.32
CA SER A 295 -5.74 3.13 -3.17
C SER A 295 -4.67 4.06 -2.60
N LEU A 296 -3.68 4.41 -3.43
CA LEU A 296 -2.62 5.36 -3.12
C LEU A 296 -2.70 6.54 -4.08
N THR A 297 -2.70 7.76 -3.53
CA THR A 297 -2.46 8.99 -4.28
C THR A 297 -1.16 9.60 -3.79
N LEU A 298 -0.23 9.84 -4.71
CA LEU A 298 1.06 10.43 -4.37
C LEU A 298 1.18 11.82 -4.99
N HIS A 299 1.54 12.82 -4.19
CA HIS A 299 1.72 14.21 -4.59
C HIS A 299 3.16 14.66 -4.33
N TYR A 300 3.77 15.35 -5.29
CA TYR A 300 5.03 16.05 -5.09
C TYR A 300 4.83 17.57 -5.09
N THR A 301 5.50 18.31 -4.23
CA THR A 301 5.37 19.78 -4.15
C THR A 301 6.76 20.48 -4.22
N TYR A 302 6.99 21.57 -5.00
CA TYR A 302 7.95 22.69 -4.66
C TYR A 302 7.62 24.20 -5.06
N LEU A 303 7.86 25.21 -4.18
CA LEU A 303 7.02 26.42 -3.87
C LEU A 303 7.33 27.58 -4.83
N ASP A 304 6.33 28.34 -5.32
CA ASP A 304 6.60 29.67 -5.89
C ASP A 304 5.35 30.52 -6.25
N THR A 305 5.59 31.82 -6.43
CA THR A 305 4.66 32.90 -6.84
C THR A 305 3.80 32.63 -8.09
N PHE A 306 4.26 31.79 -9.02
CA PHE A 306 3.56 31.43 -10.25
C PHE A 306 2.90 30.04 -10.22
N GLY A 307 2.86 29.40 -9.05
CA GLY A 307 2.33 28.04 -8.88
C GLY A 307 3.39 26.96 -9.09
N ARG A 308 3.08 25.77 -8.57
CA ARG A 308 4.02 24.67 -8.30
C ARG A 308 3.69 23.45 -9.17
N PRO A 309 4.65 22.87 -9.92
CA PRO A 309 4.40 21.63 -10.66
C PRO A 309 4.24 20.47 -9.68
N VAL A 310 3.11 19.78 -9.77
CA VAL A 310 2.78 18.61 -8.95
C VAL A 310 2.69 17.40 -9.85
N ILE A 311 3.48 16.37 -9.55
CA ILE A 311 3.32 15.05 -10.18
C ILE A 311 2.36 14.26 -9.31
N VAL A 312 1.29 13.74 -9.93
CA VAL A 312 0.32 12.89 -9.24
C VAL A 312 0.35 11.48 -9.82
N ALA A 313 0.54 10.49 -8.96
CA ALA A 313 0.47 9.08 -9.32
C ALA A 313 -0.61 8.36 -8.53
N TYR A 314 -1.43 7.57 -9.23
CA TYR A 314 -2.48 6.75 -8.64
C TYR A 314 -2.15 5.28 -8.80
N LYS A 315 -2.28 4.50 -7.72
CA LYS A 315 -2.09 3.05 -7.77
C LYS A 315 -2.98 2.33 -6.77
N ASN A 316 -3.50 1.18 -7.18
CA ASN A 316 -4.43 0.37 -6.40
C ASN A 316 -3.85 -1.01 -6.09
N ASN A 317 -4.37 -1.67 -5.05
CA ASN A 317 -3.99 -3.03 -4.63
C ASN A 317 -2.48 -3.18 -4.41
N LEU A 318 -1.94 -2.32 -3.55
CA LEU A 318 -0.56 -2.34 -3.13
C LEU A 318 -0.37 -3.24 -1.91
N VAL A 319 0.78 -3.90 -1.88
CA VAL A 319 1.23 -4.78 -0.79
C VAL A 319 2.68 -4.45 -0.47
N GLU A 320 3.18 -4.90 0.68
CA GLU A 320 4.55 -4.64 1.13
C GLU A 320 5.63 -4.90 0.06
N GLN A 321 5.48 -5.94 -0.76
CA GLN A 321 6.45 -6.26 -1.83
C GLN A 321 6.51 -5.22 -2.96
N HIS A 322 5.61 -4.23 -2.98
CA HIS A 322 5.63 -3.10 -3.91
C HIS A 322 6.46 -1.91 -3.41
N ILE A 323 7.06 -1.97 -2.21
CA ILE A 323 8.03 -0.98 -1.74
C ILE A 323 9.24 -1.01 -2.67
N GLN A 324 9.35 -0.01 -3.53
CA GLN A 324 10.40 0.14 -4.56
C GLN A 324 10.75 1.61 -4.72
N ASP A 325 11.99 1.87 -5.10
CA ASP A 325 12.45 3.23 -5.39
C ASP A 325 11.94 3.72 -6.74
N VAL A 326 11.53 4.98 -6.78
CA VAL A 326 11.21 5.74 -7.98
C VAL A 326 12.21 6.88 -8.11
N VAL A 327 12.70 7.09 -9.32
CA VAL A 327 13.64 8.16 -9.65
C VAL A 327 12.95 9.18 -10.54
N ILE A 328 12.95 10.45 -10.11
CA ILE A 328 12.41 11.57 -10.86
C ILE A 328 13.56 12.46 -11.30
N HIS A 329 13.69 12.65 -12.61
CA HIS A 329 14.66 13.56 -13.20
C HIS A 329 13.99 14.88 -13.55
N TYR A 330 14.61 16.00 -13.17
CA TYR A 330 14.16 17.34 -13.53
C TYR A 330 15.34 18.30 -13.64
N THR A 331 15.11 19.44 -14.29
CA THR A 331 16.09 20.51 -14.42
C THR A 331 15.65 21.71 -13.59
N PHE A 332 16.55 22.27 -12.80
CA PHE A 332 16.26 23.43 -11.94
C PHE A 332 17.42 24.41 -11.97
N ASN A 333 17.14 25.67 -12.31
CA ASN A 333 18.13 26.73 -12.33
C ASN A 333 18.31 27.29 -10.91
N LYS A 334 19.51 27.09 -10.34
CA LYS A 334 19.84 27.51 -8.97
C LYS A 334 19.68 29.01 -8.72
N ILE A 335 19.83 29.85 -9.75
CA ILE A 335 19.66 31.31 -9.62
C ILE A 335 18.22 31.65 -9.19
N LEU A 336 17.23 30.84 -9.60
CA LEU A 336 15.84 31.04 -9.20
C LEU A 336 15.64 30.93 -7.69
N MET A 337 16.48 30.20 -6.94
CA MET A 337 16.37 30.16 -5.48
C MET A 337 16.49 31.54 -4.80
N LEU A 338 17.16 32.50 -5.45
CA LEU A 338 17.30 33.86 -4.91
C LEU A 338 15.99 34.64 -4.90
N GLN A 339 14.96 34.20 -5.64
CA GLN A 339 13.69 34.90 -5.69
C GLN A 339 12.95 34.89 -4.34
N GLU A 340 13.03 33.81 -3.56
CA GLU A 340 12.30 33.70 -2.28
C GLU A 340 12.85 34.72 -1.25
N PRO A 341 14.18 34.82 -1.00
CA PRO A 341 14.70 35.87 -0.12
C PRO A 341 14.49 37.28 -0.67
N LEU A 342 14.64 37.48 -1.99
CA LEU A 342 14.45 38.80 -2.62
C LEU A 342 13.01 39.30 -2.49
N LEU A 343 12.02 38.41 -2.52
CA LEU A 343 10.61 38.76 -2.29
C LEU A 343 10.40 39.32 -0.88
N VAL A 344 11.01 38.69 0.13
CA VAL A 344 10.96 39.17 1.52
C VAL A 344 11.63 40.54 1.65
N VAL A 345 12.81 40.71 1.05
CA VAL A 345 13.52 42.00 1.02
C VAL A 345 12.67 43.08 0.35
N GLY A 346 12.03 42.76 -0.77
CA GLY A 346 11.12 43.67 -1.48
C GLY A 346 9.93 44.10 -0.62
N ALA A 347 9.32 43.18 0.12
CA ALA A 347 8.20 43.48 1.02
C ALA A 347 8.61 44.44 2.15
N PHE A 348 9.75 44.18 2.81
CA PHE A 348 10.28 45.10 3.84
C PHE A 348 10.66 46.46 3.25
N TYR A 349 11.27 46.48 2.06
CA TYR A 349 11.62 47.73 1.38
C TYR A 349 10.38 48.59 1.09
N ILE A 350 9.29 47.99 0.61
CA ILE A 350 8.02 48.70 0.36
C ILE A 350 7.44 49.26 1.67
N LEU A 351 7.48 48.49 2.76
CA LEU A 351 7.03 48.95 4.08
C LEU A 351 7.79 50.20 4.53
N PHE A 352 9.13 50.15 4.50
CA PHE A 352 9.96 51.29 4.89
C PHE A 352 9.75 52.50 3.96
N PHE A 353 9.65 52.27 2.66
CA PHE A 353 9.38 53.33 1.68
C PHE A 353 8.01 54.00 1.92
N THR A 354 6.99 53.22 2.25
CA THR A 354 5.65 53.73 2.58
C THR A 354 5.68 54.60 3.84
N VAL A 355 6.41 54.17 4.88
CA VAL A 355 6.59 54.97 6.11
C VAL A 355 7.30 56.28 5.79
N ILE A 356 8.36 56.25 4.96
CA ILE A 356 9.09 57.45 4.53
C ILE A 356 8.16 58.44 3.81
N LEU A 357 7.29 57.95 2.91
CA LEU A 357 6.31 58.81 2.25
C LEU A 357 5.27 59.35 3.23
N TYR A 358 4.74 58.50 4.11
CA TYR A 358 3.72 58.88 5.08
C TYR A 358 4.18 60.02 5.99
N VAL A 359 5.41 59.95 6.52
CA VAL A 359 5.96 61.02 7.39
C VAL A 359 6.27 62.32 6.64
N ARG A 360 6.22 62.31 5.30
CA ARG A 360 6.45 63.49 4.44
C ARG A 360 5.16 64.13 3.94
N LEU A 361 4.00 63.51 4.17
CA LEU A 361 2.70 64.05 3.78
C LEU A 361 2.12 64.84 4.95
N ASP A 362 1.93 66.16 4.75
CA ASP A 362 1.17 67.01 5.66
C ASP A 362 -0.27 67.11 5.16
N PHE A 363 -1.21 66.55 5.92
CA PHE A 363 -2.65 66.59 5.64
C PHE A 363 -3.40 67.56 6.56
N SER A 364 -2.72 68.56 7.13
CA SER A 364 -3.40 69.59 7.91
C SER A 364 -4.34 70.41 7.01
N ILE A 365 -5.60 70.51 7.43
CA ILE A 365 -6.61 71.39 6.81
C ILE A 365 -6.76 72.59 7.73
N THR A 366 -6.49 73.79 7.20
CA THR A 366 -6.75 75.08 7.85
C THR A 366 -8.20 75.50 7.72
#